data_AF-A0A5P9BB74-F1
#
_entry.id   AF-A0A5P9BB74-F1
#
_cell.length_a   1.000
_cell.length_b   1.000
_cell.length_c   1.000
_cell.angle_alpha   90.00
_cell.angle_beta   90.00
_cell.angle_gamma   90.00
#
_symmetry.space_group_name_H-M   'P 1'
#
loop_
_entity.id
_entity.type
_entity.pdbx_description
1 polymer ?
#
loop_
_entity_poly.entity_id
_entity_poly.type
_entity_poly.pdbx_seq_one_letter_code
_entity_poly.pdbx_strand_id
1 'polypeptide(L)' 'MLEWLTNPWVIIFIVVSVVVGNIAALKYTANMNVGKADKLKKESDLDKLNRLDKLNRENLDDK' A
#
# COMPACT_ATOMS: atom_id res chain seq x y z
N MET A 1 31.44 -13.09 -27.99
CA MET A 1 30.95 -12.80 -26.61
C MET A 1 29.93 -11.66 -26.59
N LEU A 2 30.21 -10.51 -27.22
CA LEU A 2 29.26 -9.39 -27.38
C LEU A 2 28.01 -9.68 -28.24
N GLU A 3 28.09 -10.67 -29.13
CA GLU A 3 26.99 -11.07 -30.02
C GLU A 3 25.78 -11.64 -29.27
N TRP A 4 26.00 -12.27 -28.11
CA TRP A 4 24.91 -12.71 -27.23
C TRP A 4 24.20 -11.50 -26.62
N LEU A 5 24.97 -10.51 -26.15
CA LEU A 5 24.41 -9.33 -25.50
C LEU A 5 23.68 -8.40 -26.47
N THR A 6 24.12 -8.35 -27.73
CA THR A 6 23.52 -7.54 -28.81
C THR A 6 22.41 -8.27 -29.58
N ASN A 7 22.02 -9.46 -29.13
CA ASN A 7 20.90 -10.18 -29.73
C ASN A 7 19.59 -9.42 -29.44
N PRO A 8 18.76 -9.11 -30.47
CA PRO A 8 17.55 -8.31 -30.31
C PRO A 8 16.60 -8.84 -29.23
N TRP A 9 16.50 -10.16 -29.07
CA TRP A 9 15.69 -10.77 -28.01
C TRP A 9 16.21 -10.43 -26.61
N VAL A 10 17.52 -10.49 -26.41
CA VAL A 10 18.17 -10.26 -25.10
C VAL A 10 18.04 -8.80 -24.67
N ILE A 11 18.21 -7.87 -25.62
CA ILE A 11 18.04 -6.43 -25.37
C ILE A 11 16.61 -6.14 -24.88
N ILE A 12 15.59 -6.74 -25.50
CA ILE A 12 14.18 -6.55 -25.12
C ILE A 12 13.94 -7.02 -23.68
N PHE A 13 14.46 -8.19 -23.28
CA PHE A 13 14.32 -8.68 -21.91
C PHE A 13 14.96 -7.76 -20.87
N ILE A 14 16.12 -7.18 -21.18
CA ILE A 14 16.80 -6.23 -20.28
C ILE A 14 15.95 -4.97 -20.12
N VAL A 15 15.44 -4.40 -21.23
CA VAL A 15 14.60 -3.20 -21.21
C VAL A 15 13.31 -3.44 -20.42
N VAL A 16 12.60 -4.55 -20.66
CA VAL A 16 11.38 -4.90 -19.91
C VAL A 16 11.68 -5.10 -18.42
N SER A 17 12.81 -5.73 -18.08
CA SER A 17 13.21 -5.93 -16.69
C SER A 17 13.49 -4.61 -15.97
N VAL A 18 14.12 -3.64 -16.63
CA VAL A 18 14.35 -2.29 -16.07
C VAL A 18 13.03 -1.54 -15.90
N VAL A 19 12.11 -1.63 -16.87
CA VAL A 19 10.79 -0.99 -16.80
C VAL A 19 9.96 -1.59 -15.68
N VAL A 20 9.87 -2.92 -15.58
CA VAL A 20 9.15 -3.61 -14.49
C VAL A 20 9.84 -3.38 -13.15
N GLY A 21 11.16 -3.34 -13.08
CA GLY A 21 11.92 -3.00 -11.87
C GLY A 21 11.63 -1.58 -11.38
N ASN A 22 11.56 -0.60 -12.28
CA ASN A 22 11.16 0.77 -11.96
C ASN A 22 9.70 0.87 -11.55
N ILE A 23 8.78 0.19 -12.25
CA ILE A 23 7.36 0.14 -11.86
C ILE A 23 7.21 -0.58 -10.52
N ALA A 24 7.99 -1.63 -10.24
CA ALA A 24 7.96 -2.35 -8.98
C ALA A 24 8.52 -1.47 -7.84
N ALA A 25 9.58 -0.70 -8.06
CA ALA A 25 10.09 0.29 -7.12
C ALA A 25 9.07 1.42 -6.89
N LEU A 26 8.39 1.89 -7.94
CA LEU A 26 7.29 2.86 -7.85
C LEU A 26 6.07 2.27 -7.16
N LYS A 27 5.77 0.99 -7.35
CA LYS A 27 4.71 0.29 -6.63
C LYS A 27 5.12 0.07 -5.19
N TYR A 28 6.38 -0.20 -4.89
CA TYR A 28 6.87 -0.35 -3.53
C TYR A 28 6.90 1.01 -2.80
N THR A 29 7.24 2.11 -3.48
CA THR A 29 7.22 3.47 -2.90
C THR A 29 5.80 4.05 -2.81
N ALA A 30 4.94 3.87 -3.82
CA ALA A 30 3.55 4.32 -3.78
C ALA A 30 2.66 3.42 -2.90
N ASN A 31 3.00 2.14 -2.72
CA ASN A 31 2.33 1.26 -1.76
C ASN A 31 2.79 1.48 -0.31
N MET A 32 3.64 2.47 -0.02
CA MET A 32 3.88 2.89 1.36
C MET A 32 2.66 3.54 2.02
N ASN A 33 1.59 3.84 1.28
CA ASN A 33 0.34 4.36 1.87
C ASN A 33 -0.96 3.69 1.42
N VAL A 34 -0.99 2.85 0.38
CA VAL A 34 -2.26 2.24 -0.09
C VAL A 34 -2.65 0.98 0.71
N GLY A 35 -1.69 0.21 1.23
CA GLY A 35 -1.99 -1.01 2.02
C GLY A 35 -2.21 -0.79 3.53
N LYS A 36 -1.71 0.30 4.11
CA LYS A 36 -1.96 0.65 5.52
C LYS A 36 -3.20 1.52 5.70
N ALA A 37 -3.57 2.35 4.71
CA ALA A 37 -4.82 3.10 4.74
C ALA A 37 -6.05 2.17 4.69
N ASP A 38 -5.96 1.02 4.03
CA ASP A 38 -7.10 0.07 3.94
C ASP A 38 -7.29 -0.76 5.23
N LYS A 39 -6.22 -1.06 5.97
CA LYS A 39 -6.32 -1.69 7.30
C LYS A 39 -6.74 -0.71 8.40
N LEU A 40 -6.42 0.57 8.30
CA LEU A 40 -6.91 1.60 9.23
C LEU A 40 -8.36 2.00 8.96
N LYS A 41 -8.85 1.85 7.72
CA LYS A 41 -10.25 2.15 7.34
C LYS A 41 -11.25 1.03 7.66
N LYS A 42 -10.78 -0.09 8.24
CA LYS A 42 -11.66 -1.19 8.70
C LYS A 42 -12.05 -1.10 10.18
N GLU A 43 -11.53 -0.12 10.91
CA GLU A 43 -12.31 0.47 12.00
C GLU A 43 -13.01 1.67 11.38
N SER A 44 -14.26 1.45 10.97
CA SER A 44 -15.16 2.52 10.62
C SER A 44 -15.09 3.56 11.73
N ASP A 45 -14.76 4.82 11.43
CA ASP A 45 -14.79 5.92 12.42
C ASP A 45 -16.13 5.93 13.19
N LEU A 46 -17.20 5.40 12.58
CA LEU A 46 -18.50 5.17 13.19
C LEU A 46 -18.46 4.24 14.42
N ASP A 47 -17.63 3.18 14.42
CA ASP A 47 -17.48 2.27 15.57
C ASP A 47 -16.75 2.94 16.72
N LYS A 48 -15.72 3.76 16.41
CA LYS A 48 -15.02 4.58 17.42
C LYS A 48 -15.95 5.62 18.03
N LEU A 49 -16.74 6.31 17.22
CA LEU A 49 -17.75 7.27 17.67
C LEU A 49 -18.80 6.60 18.58
N ASN A 50 -19.32 5.44 18.19
CA ASN A 50 -20.32 4.72 18.99
C ASN A 50 -19.76 4.24 20.35
N ARG A 51 -18.49 3.80 20.38
CA ARG A 51 -17.81 3.46 21.64
C ARG A 51 -17.60 4.67 22.55
N LEU A 52 -17.18 5.80 21.98
CA LEU A 52 -17.00 7.05 22.73
C LEU A 52 -18.31 7.56 23.32
N ASP A 53 -19.41 7.50 22.57
CA ASP A 53 -20.74 7.89 23.07
C ASP A 53 -21.20 7.00 24.22
N LYS A 54 -20.98 5.68 24.14
CA LYS A 54 -21.31 4.77 25.23
C LYS A 54 -20.52 5.07 26.50
N LEU A 55 -19.21 5.29 26.38
CA LEU A 55 -18.36 5.62 27.51
C LEU A 55 -18.75 6.97 28.13
N ASN A 56 -19.06 7.97 27.30
CA ASN A 56 -19.47 9.28 27.80
C ASN A 56 -20.80 9.21 28.54
N ARG A 57 -21.75 8.38 28.07
CA ARG A 57 -23.02 8.13 28.78
C ARG A 57 -22.79 7.42 30.11
N GLU A 58 -21.99 6.37 30.13
CA GLU A 58 -21.64 5.64 31.35
C GLU A 58 -20.99 6.56 32.40
N ASN A 59 -20.06 7.44 31.99
CA ASN A 59 -19.44 8.42 32.90
C ASN A 59 -20.41 9.53 33.39
N LEU A 60 -21.49 9.80 32.66
CA LEU A 60 -22.53 10.74 33.08
C LEU A 60 -23.51 10.09 34.07
N ASP A 61 -23.71 8.78 33.97
CA ASP A 61 -24.59 8.01 34.85
C ASP A 61 -23.90 7.64 36.19
N ASP A 62 -22.55 7.58 36.23
CA ASP A 62 -21.74 7.32 37.42
C ASP A 62 -21.44 8.56 38.30
N LYS A 63 -21.94 9.76 37.94
CA LYS A 63 -21.64 11.04 38.62
C LYS A 63 -22.86 11.68 39.27
#